data_AF-A0A1E7FX45-F1
#
_entry.id   AF-A0A1E7FX45-F1
#
_cell.length_a   1.000
_cell.length_b   1.000
_cell.length_c   1.000
_cell.angle_alpha   90.00
_cell.angle_beta   90.00
_cell.angle_gamma   90.00
#
_symmetry.space_group_name_H-M   'P 1'
#
loop_
_entity.id
_entity.type
_entity.pdbx_description
1 polymer ?
#
loop_
_entity_poly.entity_id
_entity_poly.type
_entity_poly.pdbx_seq_one_letter_code
_entity_poly.pdbx_strand_id
1 'polypeptide(L)' 'NSKAKSASLPSVTVEYLKAWMMSAEHIAHPYPTEQEKVEIMNDTGIELKQLTNWFVNNRKRYWKPR' A
#
# COMPACT_ATOMS: atom_id res chain seq x y z
N ASN A 1 15.13 -20.21 1.75
CA ASN A 1 16.08 -19.18 2.24
C ASN A 1 15.60 -17.81 1.77
N SER A 2 14.75 -17.11 2.53
CA SER A 2 14.44 -15.68 2.29
C SER A 2 14.00 -15.01 3.60
N LYS A 3 14.92 -14.93 4.59
CA LYS A 3 14.76 -14.00 5.71
C LYS A 3 15.13 -12.60 5.21
N ALA A 4 14.25 -11.93 4.49
CA ALA A 4 14.45 -10.52 4.16
C ALA A 4 13.95 -9.67 5.33
N LYS A 5 14.92 -9.31 6.18
CA LYS A 5 14.93 -8.16 7.10
C LYS A 5 14.15 -6.99 6.51
N SER A 6 13.35 -6.30 7.34
CA SER A 6 12.78 -4.94 7.22
C SER A 6 13.33 -4.03 6.10
N ALA A 7 13.23 -4.46 4.85
CA ALA A 7 13.61 -3.69 3.69
C ALA A 7 12.42 -2.79 3.43
N SER A 8 12.65 -1.49 3.59
CA SER A 8 11.77 -0.46 3.05
C SER A 8 11.36 -0.87 1.63
N LEU A 9 10.06 -0.80 1.33
CA LEU A 9 9.56 -1.04 -0.02
C LEU A 9 10.36 -0.18 -1.03
N PRO A 10 10.59 -0.68 -2.26
CA PRO A 10 11.20 0.13 -3.32
C PRO A 10 10.51 1.49 -3.44
N SER A 11 11.26 2.56 -3.71
CA SER A 11 10.70 3.91 -3.82
C SER A 11 9.55 3.97 -4.84
N VAL A 12 9.72 3.31 -5.98
CA VAL A 12 8.69 3.18 -7.03
C VAL A 12 7.40 2.55 -6.51
N THR A 13 7.50 1.48 -5.70
CA THR A 13 6.35 0.85 -5.05
C THR A 13 5.68 1.83 -4.08
N VAL A 14 6.47 2.55 -3.28
CA VAL A 14 5.93 3.53 -2.32
C VAL A 14 5.21 4.67 -3.04
N GLU A 15 5.74 5.16 -4.15
CA GLU A 15 5.11 6.20 -4.98
C GLU A 15 3.81 5.69 -5.60
N TYR A 16 3.80 4.48 -6.15
CA TYR A 16 2.58 3.85 -6.65
C TYR A 16 1.50 3.74 -5.57
N LEU A 17 1.85 3.21 -4.39
CA LEU A 17 0.91 3.05 -3.27
C LEU A 17 0.38 4.39 -2.74
N LYS A 18 1.23 5.43 -2.73
CA LYS A 18 0.81 6.80 -2.38
C LYS A 18 -0.13 7.38 -3.41
N ALA A 19 0.15 7.20 -4.71
CA ALA A 19 -0.71 7.68 -5.78
C ALA A 19 -2.09 7.02 -5.71
N TRP A 20 -2.14 5.70 -5.47
CA TRP A 20 -3.39 4.99 -5.23
C TRP A 20 -4.13 5.56 -4.01
N MET A 21 -3.46 5.69 -2.86
CA MET A 21 -4.07 6.17 -1.61
C MET A 21 -4.59 7.62 -1.70
N MET A 22 -3.88 8.48 -2.43
CA MET A 22 -4.22 9.91 -2.57
C MET A 22 -5.12 10.20 -3.77
N SER A 23 -5.51 9.18 -4.54
CA SER A 23 -6.47 9.33 -5.64
C SER A 23 -7.82 9.82 -5.12
N ALA A 24 -8.56 10.56 -5.94
CA ALA A 24 -9.86 11.11 -5.55
C ALA A 24 -10.87 10.03 -5.12
N GLU A 25 -10.75 8.83 -5.70
CA GLU A 25 -11.59 7.67 -5.39
C GLU A 25 -11.29 7.07 -4.01
N HIS A 26 -10.02 7.10 -3.57
CA HIS A 26 -9.57 6.36 -2.39
C HIS A 26 -9.17 7.25 -1.20
N ILE A 27 -8.94 8.56 -1.40
CA ILE A 27 -8.50 9.47 -0.34
C ILE A 27 -9.52 9.58 0.82
N ALA A 28 -10.82 9.46 0.51
CA ALA A 28 -11.89 9.46 1.50
C ALA A 28 -11.90 8.15 2.33
N HIS A 29 -11.66 7.02 1.68
CA HIS A 29 -11.67 5.69 2.29
C HIS A 29 -10.55 4.80 1.70
N PRO A 30 -9.30 4.94 2.20
CA PRO A 30 -8.11 4.28 1.63
C PRO A 30 -8.00 2.81 2.08
N TYR A 31 -9.01 2.03 1.72
CA TYR A 31 -9.14 0.61 1.99
C TYR A 31 -9.26 -0.12 0.65
N PRO A 32 -8.15 -0.66 0.12
CA PRO A 32 -8.20 -1.42 -1.11
C PRO A 32 -9.05 -2.67 -0.91
N THR A 33 -9.89 -2.96 -1.89
CA THR A 33 -10.64 -4.20 -2.04
C THR A 33 -9.71 -5.37 -2.32
N GLU A 34 -10.20 -6.61 -2.21
CA GLU A 34 -9.39 -7.80 -2.52
C GLU A 34 -8.90 -7.80 -3.97
N GLN A 35 -9.70 -7.30 -4.91
CA GLN A 35 -9.31 -7.18 -6.31
C GLN A 35 -8.17 -6.17 -6.47
N GLU A 36 -8.31 -4.97 -5.91
CA GLU A 36 -7.27 -3.95 -5.98
C GLU A 36 -5.98 -4.39 -5.30
N LYS A 37 -6.08 -5.15 -4.20
CA LYS A 37 -4.88 -5.75 -3.59
C LYS A 37 -4.15 -6.66 -4.57
N VAL A 38 -4.86 -7.49 -5.32
CA VAL A 38 -4.27 -8.37 -6.33
C VAL A 38 -3.65 -7.56 -7.47
N GLU A 39 -4.34 -6.54 -7.97
CA GLU A 39 -3.83 -5.65 -9.02
C GLU A 39 -2.54 -4.94 -8.56
N ILE A 40 -2.54 -4.36 -7.36
CA ILE A 40 -1.36 -3.69 -6.80
C ILE A 40 -0.19 -4.68 -6.61
N MET A 41 -0.45 -5.90 -6.15
CA MET A 41 0.60 -6.92 -6.00
C MET A 41 1.16 -7.35 -7.36
N ASN A 42 0.32 -7.47 -8.39
CA ASN A 42 0.77 -7.80 -9.74
C ASN A 42 1.61 -6.67 -10.34
N ASP A 43 1.21 -5.41 -10.14
CA ASP A 43 1.89 -4.24 -10.69
C ASP A 43 3.22 -3.94 -9.99
N THR A 44 3.28 -4.17 -8.67
CA THR A 44 4.44 -3.78 -7.85
C THR A 44 5.34 -4.95 -7.44
N GLY A 45 4.87 -6.19 -7.61
CA GLY A 45 5.58 -7.42 -7.24
C GLY A 45 5.73 -7.66 -5.74
N ILE A 46 5.00 -6.92 -4.89
CA ILE A 46 5.09 -7.08 -3.43
C ILE A 46 4.11 -8.12 -2.89
N GLU A 47 4.41 -8.67 -1.73
CA GLU A 47 3.53 -9.63 -1.07
C GLU A 47 2.35 -8.94 -0.36
N LEU A 48 1.22 -9.65 -0.25
CA LEU A 48 0.00 -9.18 0.42
C LEU A 48 0.26 -8.65 1.83
N LYS A 49 1.17 -9.29 2.56
CA LYS A 49 1.58 -8.88 3.91
C LYS A 49 2.26 -7.51 3.90
N GLN A 50 3.12 -7.24 2.92
CA GLN A 50 3.80 -5.95 2.79
C GLN A 50 2.81 -4.85 2.41
N LEU A 51 1.91 -5.13 1.46
CA LEU A 51 0.82 -4.24 1.06
C LEU A 51 -0.06 -3.84 2.25
N THR A 52 -0.55 -4.85 2.99
CA THR A 52 -1.44 -4.65 4.14
C THR A 52 -0.76 -3.82 5.24
N ASN A 53 0.50 -4.15 5.57
CA ASN A 53 1.27 -3.42 6.57
C ASN A 53 1.54 -1.97 6.13
N TRP A 54 1.82 -1.74 4.85
CA TRP A 54 2.03 -0.40 4.31
C TRP A 54 0.76 0.44 4.46
N PHE A 55 -0.40 -0.07 4.05
CA PHE A 55 -1.66 0.67 4.15
C PHE A 55 -2.06 0.95 5.61
N VAL A 56 -1.93 -0.02 6.51
CA VAL A 56 -2.21 0.19 7.94
C VAL A 56 -1.34 1.31 8.52
N ASN A 57 -0.04 1.30 8.22
CA ASN A 57 0.88 2.32 8.73
C ASN A 57 0.67 3.69 8.08
N ASN A 58 0.41 3.75 6.77
CA ASN A 58 0.19 5.01 6.07
C ASN A 58 -1.15 5.65 6.42
N ARG A 59 -2.22 4.85 6.61
CA ARG A 59 -3.49 5.37 7.13
C ARG A 59 -3.31 6.02 8.50
N LYS A 60 -2.65 5.34 9.45
CA LYS A 60 -2.37 5.91 10.78
C LYS A 60 -1.59 7.23 10.72
N ARG A 61 -0.72 7.41 9.72
CA ARG A 61 0.11 8.61 9.57
C ARG A 61 -0.60 9.76 8.85
N TYR A 62 -1.30 9.46 7.75
CA TYR A 62 -1.78 10.46 6.80
C TYR A 62 -3.31 10.53 6.70
N TRP A 63 -4.02 9.45 7.02
CA TRP A 63 -5.47 9.41 6.98
C TRP A 63 -6.04 9.66 8.38
N LYS A 64 -6.42 10.91 8.63
CA LYS A 64 -7.26 11.29 9.76
C LYS A 64 -8.66 11.56 9.21
N PRO A 65 -9.67 10.71 9.46
CA PRO A 65 -11.05 11.11 9.18
C PRO A 65 -11.31 12.40 9.97
N ARG A 66 -11.71 13.46 9.26
CA ARG A 66 -12.19 14.70 9.89
C ARG A 66 -13.57 14.50 10.48
#